data_AF-A0A969GFG6-F1
#
_entry.id   AF-A0A969GFG6-F1
#
_cell.length_a   1.000
_cell.length_b   1.000
_cell.length_c   1.000
_cell.angle_alpha   90.00
_cell.angle_beta   90.00
_cell.angle_gamma   90.00
#
_symmetry.space_group_name_H-M   'P 1'
#
loop_
_entity.id
_entity.type
_entity.pdbx_description
1 polymer ?
#
loop_
_entity_poly.entity_id
_entity_poly.type
_entity_poly.pdbx_seq_one_letter_code
_entity_poly.pdbx_strand_id
1 'polypeptide(L)'
;MEITVRPWQLEREAIAREYEAVLVHFPNLSLVDVDRNVARIAAQLRAKYKVSPADALQVAASLSFGAKAFLTNDKRLSKLEELIDVIVLDDFIE
;
A
#
# COMPACT_ATOMS: atom_id res chain seq x y z
N MET A 1 -0.22 -8.50 3.78
CA MET A 1 -1.31 -8.41 4.78
C MET A 1 -2.70 -8.39 4.16
N GLU A 2 -2.94 -7.89 2.94
CA GLU A 2 -4.32 -7.84 2.41
C GLU A 2 -4.65 -9.04 1.52
N ILE A 3 -3.83 -9.29 0.49
CA ILE A 3 -4.14 -10.30 -0.52
C ILE A 3 -4.11 -11.75 -0.02
N THR A 4 -3.33 -12.03 1.03
CA THR A 4 -3.17 -13.38 1.59
C THR A 4 -4.15 -13.72 2.71
N VAL A 5 -4.89 -12.74 3.27
CA VAL A 5 -5.79 -12.98 4.41
C VAL A 5 -6.88 -13.99 4.09
N ARG A 6 -7.56 -13.84 2.95
CA ARG A 6 -8.65 -14.75 2.59
C ARG A 6 -8.15 -16.18 2.33
N PRO A 7 -7.03 -16.41 1.60
CA PRO A 7 -6.39 -17.72 1.56
C PRO A 7 -6.10 -18.33 2.93
N TRP A 8 -5.52 -17.56 3.87
CA TRP A 8 -5.24 -18.05 5.22
C TRP A 8 -6.50 -18.40 6.01
N GLN A 9 -7.55 -17.57 5.94
CA GLN A 9 -8.85 -17.84 6.59
C GLN A 9 -9.52 -19.12 6.08
N LEU A 10 -9.22 -19.52 4.85
CA LEU A 10 -9.75 -20.73 4.22
C LEU A 10 -8.79 -21.93 4.34
N GLU A 11 -7.72 -21.80 5.12
CA GLU A 11 -6.66 -22.81 5.27
C GLU A 11 -6.02 -23.24 3.94
N ARG A 12 -6.03 -22.34 2.94
CA ARG A 12 -5.45 -22.57 1.61
C ARG A 12 -4.04 -22.00 1.50
N GLU A 13 -3.13 -22.57 2.28
CA GLU A 13 -1.74 -22.12 2.36
C GLU A 13 -1.02 -22.09 1.00
N ALA A 14 -1.25 -23.10 0.14
CA ALA A 14 -0.65 -23.15 -1.19
C ALA A 14 -0.98 -21.89 -2.04
N ILE A 15 -2.21 -21.39 -1.94
CA ILE A 15 -2.65 -20.18 -2.65
C ILE A 15 -2.00 -18.93 -2.05
N ALA A 16 -1.89 -18.86 -0.71
CA ALA A 16 -1.21 -17.74 -0.06
C ALA A 16 0.25 -17.62 -0.52
N ARG A 17 0.96 -18.76 -0.56
CA ARG A 17 2.35 -18.84 -1.03
C ARG A 17 2.49 -18.54 -2.52
N GLU A 18 1.53 -18.95 -3.34
CA GLU A 18 1.51 -18.61 -4.77
C GLU A 18 1.41 -17.10 -4.99
N TYR A 19 0.53 -16.41 -4.25
CA TYR A 19 0.44 -14.95 -4.32
C TYR A 19 1.75 -14.26 -3.95
N GLU A 20 2.41 -14.71 -2.88
CA GLU A 20 3.70 -14.18 -2.46
C GLU A 20 4.78 -14.41 -3.53
N ALA A 21 4.85 -15.63 -4.10
CA ALA A 21 5.81 -15.95 -5.16
C ALA A 21 5.60 -15.08 -6.41
N VAL A 22 4.35 -14.87 -6.82
CA VAL A 22 4.04 -14.00 -7.96
C VAL A 22 4.50 -12.57 -7.71
N LEU A 23 4.23 -12.00 -6.54
CA LEU A 23 4.63 -10.63 -6.22
C LEU A 23 6.16 -10.45 -6.15
N VAL A 24 6.88 -11.41 -5.59
CA VAL A 24 8.35 -11.35 -5.48
C VAL A 24 9.04 -11.42 -6.85
N HIS A 25 8.41 -12.07 -7.83
CA HIS A 25 8.99 -12.29 -9.16
C HIS A 25 8.37 -11.42 -10.26
N PHE A 26 7.43 -10.53 -9.93
CA PHE A 26 6.76 -9.72 -10.94
C PHE A 26 7.72 -8.68 -11.55
N PRO A 27 7.79 -8.55 -12.90
CA PRO A 27 8.72 -7.62 -13.52
C PRO A 27 8.37 -6.17 -13.18
N ASN A 28 9.41 -5.37 -12.89
CA ASN A 28 9.29 -3.96 -12.53
C ASN A 28 8.49 -3.69 -11.23
N LEU A 29 8.29 -4.70 -10.39
CA LEU A 29 7.71 -4.56 -9.06
C LEU A 29 8.80 -4.70 -8.00
N SER A 30 8.85 -3.77 -7.07
CA SER A 30 9.69 -3.85 -5.88
C SER A 30 8.80 -3.99 -4.66
N LEU A 31 8.97 -5.08 -3.91
CA LEU A 31 8.37 -5.21 -2.60
C LEU A 31 9.25 -4.51 -1.56
N VAL A 32 8.62 -3.72 -0.72
CA VAL A 32 9.28 -2.94 0.32
C VAL A 32 8.78 -3.36 1.69
N ASP A 33 9.72 -3.55 2.62
CA ASP A 33 9.39 -3.93 3.98
C ASP A 33 8.81 -2.76 4.78
N VAL A 34 7.90 -3.07 5.69
CA VAL A 34 7.44 -2.13 6.70
C VAL A 34 8.42 -2.16 7.87
N ASP A 35 9.42 -1.28 7.81
CA ASP A 35 10.40 -1.14 8.87
C ASP A 35 9.97 -0.13 9.96
N ARG A 36 10.85 0.12 10.95
CA ARG A 36 10.60 1.07 12.02
C ARG A 36 10.40 2.51 11.50
N ASN A 37 11.10 2.90 10.43
CA ASN A 37 10.97 4.23 9.87
C ASN A 37 9.61 4.42 9.19
N VAL A 38 9.19 3.44 8.38
CA VAL A 38 7.86 3.39 7.76
C VAL A 38 6.77 3.46 8.83
N ALA A 39 6.87 2.65 9.89
CA ALA A 39 5.90 2.65 10.98
C ALA A 39 5.80 4.02 11.69
N ARG A 40 6.93 4.70 11.88
CA ARG A 40 6.98 6.04 12.48
C ARG A 40 6.30 7.08 11.60
N ILE A 41 6.61 7.11 10.30
CA ILE A 41 5.99 8.03 9.35
C ILE A 41 4.49 7.75 9.25
N ALA A 42 4.08 6.49 9.19
CA ALA A 42 2.67 6.10 9.18
C ALA A 42 1.92 6.63 10.41
N ALA A 43 2.49 6.53 11.61
CA ALA A 43 1.89 7.08 12.82
C ALA A 43 1.68 8.61 12.72
N GLN A 44 2.65 9.34 12.16
CA GLN A 44 2.55 10.78 11.93
C GLN A 44 1.47 11.12 10.89
N LEU A 45 1.39 10.36 9.79
CA LEU A 45 0.35 10.52 8.78
C LEU A 45 -1.04 10.30 9.38
N ARG A 46 -1.21 9.27 10.22
CA ARG A 46 -2.50 9.03 10.90
C ARG A 46 -2.88 10.17 11.82
N ALA A 47 -1.94 10.70 12.60
CA ALA A 47 -2.19 11.80 13.52
C ALA A 47 -2.64 13.06 12.78
N LYS A 48 -2.00 13.38 11.64
CA LYS A 48 -2.28 14.59 10.87
C LYS A 48 -3.51 14.46 9.95
N TYR A 49 -3.58 13.38 9.15
CA TYR A 49 -4.57 13.23 8.08
C TYR A 49 -5.72 12.29 8.41
N LYS A 50 -5.70 11.61 9.57
CA LYS A 50 -6.76 10.67 9.99
C LYS A 50 -7.02 9.58 8.94
N VAL A 51 -5.96 9.00 8.40
CA VAL A 51 -6.01 7.83 7.50
C VAL A 51 -6.04 6.53 8.29
N SER A 52 -6.51 5.44 7.65
CA SER A 52 -6.52 4.13 8.31
C SER A 52 -5.09 3.64 8.56
N PRO A 53 -4.88 2.68 9.50
CA PRO A 53 -3.56 2.11 9.73
C PRO A 53 -2.91 1.50 8.48
N ALA A 54 -3.66 0.78 7.66
CA ALA A 54 -3.15 0.15 6.45
C ALA A 54 -2.73 1.19 5.41
N ASP A 55 -3.61 2.15 5.10
CA ASP A 55 -3.30 3.22 4.14
C ASP A 55 -2.09 4.04 4.57
N ALA A 56 -1.99 4.34 5.88
CA ALA A 56 -0.87 5.08 6.41
C ALA A 56 0.47 4.35 6.23
N LEU A 57 0.48 3.02 6.40
CA LEU A 57 1.67 2.21 6.17
C LEU A 57 2.05 2.16 4.68
N GLN A 58 1.06 1.99 3.79
CA GLN A 58 1.30 1.96 2.35
C GLN A 58 1.85 3.29 1.83
N VAL A 59 1.25 4.42 2.25
CA VAL A 59 1.72 5.75 1.86
C VAL A 59 3.08 6.06 2.49
N ALA A 60 3.28 5.72 3.78
CA ALA A 60 4.58 5.92 4.43
C ALA A 60 5.71 5.14 3.76
N ALA A 61 5.44 3.89 3.34
CA ALA A 61 6.39 3.09 2.57
C ALA A 61 6.70 3.75 1.22
N SER A 62 5.65 4.20 0.51
CA SER A 62 5.77 4.89 -0.78
C SER A 62 6.67 6.13 -0.68
N LEU A 63 6.42 6.98 0.32
CA LEU A 63 7.23 8.17 0.60
C LEU A 63 8.68 7.81 0.97
N SER A 64 8.86 6.79 1.81
CA SER A 64 10.20 6.37 2.28
C SER A 64 11.09 5.84 1.15
N PHE A 65 10.48 5.24 0.12
CA PHE A 65 11.18 4.71 -1.04
C PHE A 65 11.19 5.66 -2.25
N GLY A 66 10.75 6.92 -2.07
CA GLY A 66 10.84 7.96 -3.10
C GLY A 66 9.85 7.79 -4.25
N ALA A 67 8.70 7.15 -4.01
CA ALA A 67 7.61 7.11 -4.98
C ALA A 67 7.15 8.54 -5.31
N LYS A 68 6.88 8.78 -6.59
CA LYS A 68 6.39 10.08 -7.08
C LYS A 68 4.87 10.19 -7.03
N ALA A 69 4.19 9.06 -7.17
CA ALA A 69 2.75 8.96 -7.16
C ALA A 69 2.29 7.76 -6.33
N PHE A 70 1.09 7.88 -5.77
CA PHE A 70 0.35 6.84 -5.06
C PHE A 70 -0.92 6.51 -5.83
N LEU A 71 -0.97 5.31 -6.42
CA LEU A 71 -2.12 4.83 -7.19
C LEU A 71 -3.12 4.14 -6.26
N THR A 72 -4.39 4.56 -6.31
CA THR A 72 -5.46 3.98 -5.47
C THR A 72 -6.82 4.15 -6.12
N ASN A 73 -7.85 3.49 -5.60
CA ASN A 73 -9.25 3.82 -5.90
C ASN A 73 -9.99 4.41 -4.70
N ASP A 74 -9.32 4.56 -3.55
CA ASP A 74 -9.89 5.26 -2.41
C ASP A 74 -9.71 6.77 -2.57
N LYS A 75 -10.73 7.41 -3.15
CA LYS A 75 -10.78 8.88 -3.36
C LYS A 75 -10.57 9.69 -2.08
N ARG A 76 -10.74 9.11 -0.89
CA ARG A 76 -10.51 9.80 0.39
C ARG A 76 -9.03 10.06 0.67
N LEU A 77 -8.13 9.39 -0.05
CA LEU A 77 -6.68 9.57 0.09
C LEU A 77 -6.15 10.79 -0.67
N SER A 78 -6.95 11.46 -1.49
CA SER A 78 -6.60 12.75 -2.15
C SER A 78 -6.18 13.84 -1.15
N LYS A 79 -6.61 13.76 0.11
CA LYS A 79 -6.11 14.65 1.20
C LYS A 79 -4.60 14.55 1.45
N LEU A 80 -3.90 13.58 0.85
CA LEU A 80 -2.46 13.38 0.92
C LEU A 80 -1.71 13.97 -0.29
N GLU A 81 -2.41 14.62 -1.23
CA GLU A 81 -1.81 15.24 -2.43
C GLU A 81 -0.72 16.27 -2.11
N GLU A 82 -0.74 16.89 -0.91
CA GLU A 82 0.35 17.77 -0.49
C GLU A 82 1.69 17.05 -0.21
N LEU A 83 1.69 15.71 -0.18
CA LEU A 83 2.86 14.87 0.11
C LEU A 83 3.30 14.03 -1.09
N ILE A 84 2.36 13.56 -1.90
CA ILE A 84 2.59 12.64 -3.03
C ILE A 84 1.45 12.79 -4.04
N ASP A 85 1.74 12.69 -5.33
CA ASP A 85 0.69 12.75 -6.36
C ASP A 85 -0.27 11.57 -6.15
N VAL A 86 -1.55 11.83 -5.92
CA VAL A 86 -2.55 10.76 -5.78
C VAL A 86 -3.24 10.55 -7.12
N ILE A 87 -3.10 9.35 -7.67
CA ILE A 87 -3.72 8.96 -8.94
C ILE A 87 -4.88 8.02 -8.61
N VAL A 88 -6.08 8.39 -9.05
CA VAL A 88 -7.26 7.52 -8.90
C VAL A 88 -7.46 6.71 -10.17
N LEU A 89 -7.31 5.39 -10.11
CA LEU A 89 -7.36 4.54 -11.30
C LEU A 89 -8.72 4.62 -12.01
N ASP A 90 -9.82 4.64 -11.25
CA ASP A 90 -11.19 4.74 -11.76
C ASP A 90 -11.44 6.03 -12.56
N ASP A 91 -10.63 7.07 -12.39
CA ASP A 91 -10.77 8.31 -13.16
C ASP A 91 -10.21 8.18 -14.60
N PHE A 92 -9.58 7.04 -14.93
CA PHE A 92 -9.00 6.73 -16.25
C PHE A 92 -9.74 5.60 -16.99
N ILE A 93 -10.85 5.10 -16.45
CA ILE A 93 -11.66 4.05 -17.08
C ILE A 93 -12.86 4.72 -17.77
N GLU A 94 -13.08 4.41 -19.05
CA GLU A 94 -14.25 4.83 -19.85
C GLU A 94 -15.51 4.02 -19.54
#